data_AF-A0A382JTR2-F1
#
_entry.id   AF-A0A382JTR2-F1
#
_cell.length_a   1.000
_cell.length_b   1.000
_cell.length_c   1.000
_cell.angle_alpha   90.00
_cell.angle_beta   90.00
_cell.angle_gamma   90.00
#
_symmetry.space_group_name_H-M   'P 1'
#
loop_
_entity.id
_entity.type
_entity.pdbx_description
1 polymer ?
#
loop_
_entity_poly.entity_id
_entity_poly.type
_entity_poly.pdbx_seq_one_letter_code
_entity_poly.pdbx_strand_id
1 'polypeptide(L)'
;MLTEAAAGYGALSLLPDPDGLVRRASMLVSVSGAVLPTLDAEALRVAQAASTYIVKSTNASGEQSLGSHGGVVGVKIGALSVPTDHQGRIWIRYSDKISESIGAWQLLAGQFDPQAIAGKIVLLGSSAAGLSRPQPVPVLGVVPALQIRAQILETLISGEFLHQPDWARGAEVLSVLVFGLLLIWLLPRWGALWCAIIGVIAITVAIGTSWTLFAQYSILVTPFYFAAVIVLLYLVQSLQVYLTSEKEKKEVRGAFGRYLSPVLVEQLANDPDKLKLGGETRQISALFCDIRGFTSISEQLPPEALTDLLNRFLTPLTDVILNEQGTIDKYMGDCIMAFWNAPVDVADHESRACHAALKMLDALSDLNQALQR
;
A
#
# COMPACT_ATOMS: atom_id res chain seq x y z
N MET A 1 23.42 -46.46 -29.17
CA MET A 1 22.78 -45.13 -28.93
C MET A 1 23.77 -44.21 -28.20
N LEU A 2 23.65 -42.87 -28.27
CA LEU A 2 24.53 -41.95 -27.52
C LEU A 2 24.56 -42.25 -26.01
N THR A 3 23.47 -42.81 -25.48
CA THR A 3 23.34 -43.25 -24.09
C THR A 3 24.26 -44.42 -23.70
N GLU A 4 24.71 -45.25 -24.64
CA GLU A 4 25.61 -46.38 -24.36
C GLU A 4 27.08 -45.94 -24.26
N ALA A 5 27.44 -44.83 -24.91
CA ALA A 5 28.78 -44.25 -24.86
C ALA A 5 28.93 -43.16 -23.79
N ALA A 6 27.81 -42.68 -23.23
CA ALA A 6 27.81 -41.64 -22.22
C ALA A 6 28.09 -42.21 -20.82
N ALA A 7 28.92 -41.53 -20.04
CA ALA A 7 29.15 -41.87 -18.63
C ALA A 7 27.92 -41.58 -17.71
N GLY A 8 26.91 -40.91 -18.27
CA GLY A 8 25.76 -40.41 -17.57
C GLY A 8 24.77 -39.69 -18.47
N TYR A 9 23.51 -39.58 -18.05
CA TYR A 9 22.51 -38.75 -18.71
C TYR A 9 21.64 -38.04 -17.67
N GLY A 10 21.24 -36.81 -17.98
CA GLY A 10 20.42 -35.99 -17.08
C GLY A 10 19.39 -35.18 -17.84
N ALA A 11 18.30 -34.84 -17.17
CA ALA A 11 17.21 -34.09 -17.74
C ALA A 11 17.57 -32.60 -17.89
N LEU A 12 17.14 -32.00 -19.00
CA LEU A 12 17.22 -30.56 -19.19
C LEU A 12 15.97 -29.90 -18.58
N SER A 13 16.12 -29.32 -17.39
CA SER A 13 15.06 -28.56 -16.73
C SER A 13 15.55 -27.18 -16.32
N LEU A 14 14.94 -26.14 -16.88
CA LEU A 14 15.10 -24.74 -16.49
C LEU A 14 13.70 -24.12 -16.52
N LEU A 15 13.03 -24.16 -15.38
CA LEU A 15 11.69 -23.63 -15.21
C LEU A 15 11.80 -22.21 -14.66
N PRO A 16 11.33 -21.19 -15.38
CA PRO A 16 11.30 -19.83 -14.86
C PRO A 16 10.28 -19.72 -13.72
N ASP A 17 10.51 -18.74 -12.84
CA ASP A 17 9.53 -18.30 -11.85
C ASP A 17 8.30 -17.67 -12.54
N PRO A 18 7.18 -17.42 -11.83
CA PRO A 18 5.97 -16.85 -12.42
C PRO A 18 6.16 -15.50 -13.14
N ASP A 19 7.22 -14.76 -12.81
CA ASP A 19 7.60 -13.50 -13.46
C ASP A 19 8.56 -13.68 -14.65
N GLY A 20 8.82 -14.92 -15.05
CA GLY A 20 9.65 -15.27 -16.20
C GLY A 20 11.15 -15.36 -15.91
N LEU A 21 11.60 -14.94 -14.72
CA LEU A 21 13.00 -14.94 -14.33
C LEU A 21 13.45 -16.31 -13.83
N VAL A 22 14.62 -16.77 -14.25
CA VAL A 22 15.19 -18.03 -13.75
C VAL A 22 16.03 -17.75 -12.51
N ARG A 23 15.50 -18.09 -11.33
CA ARG A 23 16.22 -17.94 -10.05
C ARG A 23 16.56 -19.26 -9.38
N ARG A 24 15.88 -20.33 -9.79
CA ARG A 24 15.92 -21.62 -9.13
C ARG A 24 16.22 -22.73 -10.13
N ALA A 25 16.95 -23.74 -9.69
CA ALA A 25 17.27 -24.93 -10.48
C ALA A 25 16.89 -26.20 -9.74
N SER A 26 16.24 -27.14 -10.40
CA SER A 26 15.93 -28.46 -9.84
C SER A 26 17.16 -29.35 -9.85
N MET A 27 17.39 -30.11 -8.77
CA MET A 27 18.43 -31.16 -8.75
C MET A 27 17.93 -32.48 -9.31
N LEU A 28 16.64 -32.76 -9.11
CA LEU A 28 15.95 -33.96 -9.56
C LEU A 28 14.63 -33.55 -10.20
N VAL A 29 14.19 -34.33 -11.20
CA VAL A 29 12.89 -34.14 -11.86
C VAL A 29 12.22 -35.49 -12.05
N SER A 30 10.89 -35.51 -11.99
CA SER A 30 10.10 -36.69 -12.33
C SER A 30 9.69 -36.62 -13.80
N VAL A 31 10.12 -37.59 -14.59
CA VAL A 31 9.76 -37.73 -16.01
C VAL A 31 9.10 -39.09 -16.18
N SER A 32 7.82 -39.11 -16.56
CA SER A 32 7.03 -40.33 -16.77
C SER A 32 7.04 -41.30 -15.57
N GLY A 33 7.06 -40.76 -14.35
CA GLY A 33 7.06 -41.54 -13.10
C GLY A 33 8.45 -41.99 -12.62
N ALA A 34 9.51 -41.76 -13.40
CA ALA A 34 10.90 -42.02 -12.98
C ALA A 34 11.57 -40.72 -12.49
N VAL A 35 12.27 -40.80 -11.35
CA VAL A 35 13.07 -39.69 -10.83
C VAL A 35 14.44 -39.70 -11.53
N LEU A 36 14.75 -38.63 -12.24
CA LEU A 36 16.00 -38.45 -12.97
C LEU A 36 16.77 -37.24 -12.43
N PRO A 37 18.11 -37.29 -12.38
CA PRO A 37 18.91 -36.11 -12.10
C PRO A 37 18.80 -35.11 -13.25
N THR A 38 18.94 -33.82 -12.93
CA THR A 38 19.17 -32.82 -13.97
C THR A 38 20.59 -32.96 -14.53
N LEU A 39 20.81 -32.44 -15.75
CA LEU A 39 22.12 -32.48 -16.38
C LEU A 39 23.22 -31.88 -15.49
N ASP A 40 22.89 -30.86 -14.68
CA ASP A 40 23.85 -30.19 -13.80
C ASP A 40 24.23 -31.11 -12.61
N ALA A 41 23.25 -31.80 -12.01
CA ALA A 41 23.49 -32.80 -10.97
C ALA A 41 24.30 -34.00 -11.51
N GLU A 42 24.00 -34.45 -12.73
CA GLU A 42 24.70 -35.56 -13.38
C GLU A 42 26.13 -35.20 -13.79
N ALA A 43 26.34 -34.00 -14.35
CA ALA A 43 27.67 -33.51 -14.65
C ALA A 43 28.54 -33.46 -13.38
N LEU A 44 27.97 -33.02 -12.26
CA LEU A 44 28.67 -32.98 -10.97
C LEU A 44 28.96 -34.38 -10.41
N ARG A 45 28.05 -35.34 -10.55
CA ARG A 45 28.27 -36.75 -10.16
C ARG A 45 29.42 -37.36 -10.96
N VAL A 46 29.37 -37.22 -12.29
CA VAL A 46 30.37 -37.77 -13.22
C VAL A 46 31.74 -37.14 -12.97
N ALA A 47 31.80 -35.81 -12.79
CA ALA A 47 33.05 -35.09 -12.49
C ALA A 47 33.74 -35.57 -11.20
N GLN A 48 32.95 -36.01 -10.21
CA GLN A 48 33.46 -36.57 -8.95
C GLN A 48 33.68 -38.10 -8.99
N ALA A 49 33.41 -38.76 -10.13
CA ALA A 49 33.37 -40.22 -10.24
C ALA A 49 32.48 -40.90 -9.17
N ALA A 50 31.41 -40.22 -8.74
CA ALA A 50 30.48 -40.72 -7.73
C ALA A 50 29.48 -41.72 -8.34
N SER A 51 29.02 -42.71 -7.57
CA SER A 51 28.11 -43.75 -8.07
C SER A 51 26.62 -43.49 -7.81
N THR A 52 26.28 -42.69 -6.79
CA THR A 52 24.89 -42.56 -6.31
C THR A 52 24.51 -41.14 -5.91
N TYR A 53 23.21 -40.88 -5.93
CA TYR A 53 22.55 -39.72 -5.32
C TYR A 53 21.92 -40.13 -3.99
N ILE A 54 22.06 -39.31 -2.95
CA ILE A 54 21.34 -39.53 -1.69
C ILE A 54 20.36 -38.37 -1.49
N VAL A 55 19.07 -38.68 -1.46
CA VAL A 55 18.01 -37.69 -1.26
C VAL A 55 17.56 -37.76 0.18
N LYS A 56 17.63 -36.61 0.88
CA LYS A 56 17.09 -36.47 2.23
C LYS A 56 15.71 -35.85 2.15
N SER A 57 14.71 -36.48 2.74
CA SER A 57 13.35 -35.94 2.87
C SER A 57 12.95 -35.71 4.33
N THR A 58 12.02 -34.79 4.55
CA THR A 58 11.42 -34.56 5.87
C THR A 58 10.63 -35.80 6.32
N ASN A 59 10.56 -36.01 7.64
CA ASN A 59 9.88 -37.14 8.30
C ASN A 59 10.49 -38.55 8.11
N ALA A 60 11.47 -38.73 7.21
CA ALA A 60 12.19 -40.01 7.04
C ALA A 60 13.63 -39.97 7.60
N SER A 61 14.24 -38.78 7.68
CA SER A 61 15.67 -38.60 8.00
C SER A 61 15.95 -37.93 9.35
N GLY A 62 14.98 -37.88 10.28
CA GLY A 62 15.12 -37.19 11.57
C GLY A 62 14.93 -35.66 11.50
N GLU A 63 14.68 -35.11 10.31
CA GLU A 63 14.35 -33.70 10.08
C GLU A 63 12.88 -33.43 10.42
N GLN A 64 12.63 -32.47 11.32
CA GLN A 64 11.29 -32.06 11.73
C GLN A 64 10.76 -30.95 10.82
N SER A 65 9.55 -31.11 10.28
CA SER A 65 8.84 -30.03 9.59
C SER A 65 7.72 -29.48 10.47
N LEU A 66 7.78 -28.19 10.81
CA LEU A 66 6.64 -27.49 11.41
C LEU A 66 5.66 -27.07 10.29
N GLY A 67 4.65 -27.91 10.06
CA GLY A 67 3.43 -27.52 9.36
C GLY A 67 3.40 -27.61 7.84
N SER A 68 4.41 -28.21 7.17
CA SER A 68 4.35 -28.49 5.72
C SER A 68 4.26 -29.98 5.40
N HIS A 69 3.60 -30.32 4.29
CA HIS A 69 3.61 -31.67 3.71
C HIS A 69 5.07 -32.07 3.45
N GLY A 70 5.41 -33.33 3.69
CA GLY A 70 6.80 -33.81 3.55
C GLY A 70 7.43 -33.43 2.20
N GLY A 71 8.73 -33.16 2.18
CA GLY A 71 9.45 -32.65 1.01
C GLY A 71 10.94 -32.98 1.06
N VAL A 72 11.67 -32.62 0.01
CA VAL A 72 13.13 -32.81 -0.05
C VAL A 72 13.81 -31.71 0.77
N VAL A 73 14.78 -32.08 1.61
CA VAL A 73 15.58 -31.15 2.44
C VAL A 73 16.95 -30.92 1.80
N GLY A 74 17.48 -31.95 1.15
CA GLY A 74 18.74 -31.83 0.44
C GLY A 74 19.04 -33.05 -0.40
N VAL A 75 19.97 -32.86 -1.33
CA VAL A 75 20.48 -33.90 -2.21
C VAL A 75 21.99 -33.94 -2.06
N LYS A 76 22.54 -35.09 -1.68
CA LYS A 76 23.99 -35.31 -1.65
C LYS A 76 24.44 -35.94 -2.96
N ILE A 77 25.41 -35.29 -3.61
CA ILE A 77 26.00 -35.68 -4.89
C ILE A 77 27.51 -35.86 -4.68
N GLY A 78 27.95 -37.11 -4.58
CA GLY A 78 29.33 -37.43 -4.23
C GLY A 78 29.71 -36.88 -2.85
N ALA A 79 30.71 -36.01 -2.79
CA ALA A 79 31.17 -35.36 -1.56
C ALA A 79 30.30 -34.16 -1.15
N LEU A 80 29.56 -33.56 -2.08
CA LEU A 80 28.84 -32.30 -1.86
C LEU A 80 27.42 -32.56 -1.36
N SER A 81 27.01 -31.85 -0.30
CA SER A 81 25.64 -31.85 0.21
C SER A 81 24.94 -30.57 -0.20
N VAL A 82 23.94 -30.69 -1.06
CA VAL A 82 23.21 -29.56 -1.64
C VAL A 82 21.92 -29.34 -0.84
N PRO A 83 21.76 -28.21 -0.13
CA PRO A 83 20.50 -27.87 0.52
C PRO A 83 19.46 -27.53 -0.54
N THR A 84 18.24 -28.07 -0.42
CA THR A 84 17.17 -27.83 -1.37
C THR A 84 15.91 -27.34 -0.69
N ASP A 85 15.05 -26.65 -1.43
CA ASP A 85 13.66 -26.42 -1.01
C ASP A 85 12.86 -27.73 -0.98
N HIS A 86 11.65 -27.67 -0.42
CA HIS A 86 10.71 -28.81 -0.37
C HIS A 86 10.43 -29.51 -1.72
N GLN A 87 10.72 -28.85 -2.86
CA GLN A 87 10.55 -29.40 -4.21
C GLN A 87 11.87 -29.93 -4.82
N GLY A 88 12.96 -29.96 -4.05
CA GLY A 88 14.28 -30.40 -4.53
C GLY A 88 14.99 -29.36 -5.42
N ARG A 89 14.68 -28.08 -5.27
CA ARG A 89 15.31 -26.98 -6.02
C ARG A 89 16.31 -26.20 -5.17
N ILE A 90 17.28 -25.59 -5.81
CA ILE A 90 18.23 -24.66 -5.21
C ILE A 90 18.00 -23.25 -5.74
N TRP A 91 18.37 -22.26 -4.94
CA TRP A 91 18.55 -20.89 -5.42
C TRP A 91 19.91 -20.76 -6.11
N ILE A 92 19.91 -20.19 -7.31
CA ILE A 92 21.12 -19.96 -8.10
C ILE A 92 21.76 -18.67 -7.61
N ARG A 93 23.04 -18.73 -7.21
CA ARG A 93 23.82 -17.54 -6.87
C ARG A 93 24.50 -17.04 -8.14
N TYR A 94 23.87 -16.05 -8.78
CA TYR A 94 24.44 -15.43 -9.98
C TYR A 94 25.66 -14.59 -9.62
N SER A 95 26.81 -14.97 -10.18
CA SER A 95 28.02 -14.18 -10.17
C SER A 95 27.92 -13.05 -11.20
N ASP A 96 28.61 -11.94 -10.93
CA ASP A 96 28.80 -10.86 -11.91
C ASP A 96 29.78 -11.26 -13.03
N LYS A 97 30.53 -12.33 -12.84
CA LYS A 97 31.47 -12.88 -13.82
C LYS A 97 30.79 -13.88 -14.75
N ILE A 98 30.90 -13.63 -16.05
CA ILE A 98 30.51 -14.58 -17.09
C ILE A 98 31.63 -15.61 -17.24
N SER A 99 31.30 -16.90 -17.17
CA SER A 99 32.27 -17.97 -17.42
C SER A 99 32.87 -17.82 -18.83
N GLU A 100 34.19 -17.99 -18.94
CA GLU A 100 34.88 -17.88 -20.23
C GLU A 100 34.32 -18.88 -21.24
N SER A 101 33.98 -18.39 -22.43
CA SER A 101 33.50 -19.22 -23.53
C SER A 101 34.56 -19.36 -24.62
N ILE A 102 34.91 -20.59 -24.96
CA ILE A 102 35.83 -20.90 -26.06
C ILE A 102 35.00 -21.29 -27.29
N GLY A 103 35.28 -20.69 -28.44
CA GLY A 103 34.60 -21.05 -29.69
C GLY A 103 34.95 -22.48 -30.10
N ALA A 104 33.96 -23.29 -30.48
CA ALA A 104 34.20 -24.67 -30.92
C ALA A 104 35.23 -24.76 -32.07
N TRP A 105 35.24 -23.76 -32.96
CA TRP A 105 36.21 -23.67 -34.04
C TRP A 105 37.65 -23.48 -33.55
N GLN A 106 37.88 -22.77 -32.42
CA GLN A 106 39.21 -22.61 -31.82
C GLN A 106 39.72 -23.94 -31.28
N LEU A 107 38.83 -24.73 -30.66
CA LEU A 107 39.16 -26.09 -30.21
C LEU A 107 39.53 -27.00 -31.38
N LEU A 108 38.73 -26.97 -32.45
CA LEU A 108 38.97 -27.78 -33.66
C LEU A 108 40.25 -27.37 -34.41
N ALA A 109 40.60 -26.08 -34.38
CA ALA A 109 41.82 -25.55 -34.96
C ALA A 109 43.07 -25.74 -34.06
N GLY A 110 42.91 -26.29 -32.85
CA GLY A 110 44.00 -26.40 -31.86
C GLY A 110 44.50 -25.07 -31.30
N GLN A 111 43.71 -24.00 -31.43
CA GLN A 111 44.05 -22.63 -31.02
C GLN A 111 43.44 -22.30 -29.65
N PHE A 112 43.79 -23.08 -28.63
CA PHE A 112 43.37 -22.83 -27.25
C PHE A 112 44.46 -23.24 -26.27
N ASP A 113 44.45 -22.64 -25.09
CA ASP A 113 45.32 -23.07 -24.00
C ASP A 113 44.77 -24.36 -23.36
N PRO A 114 45.50 -25.50 -23.38
CA PRO A 114 45.05 -26.73 -22.73
C PRO A 114 44.76 -26.57 -21.23
N GLN A 115 45.43 -25.64 -20.54
CA GLN A 115 45.18 -25.35 -19.13
C GLN A 115 43.80 -24.71 -18.90
N ALA A 116 43.22 -24.08 -19.92
CA ALA A 116 41.89 -23.50 -19.82
C ALA A 116 40.80 -24.57 -19.65
N ILE A 117 41.06 -25.82 -20.04
CA ILE A 117 40.09 -26.94 -20.02
C ILE A 117 40.45 -28.00 -18.98
N ALA A 118 41.74 -28.26 -18.78
CA ALA A 118 42.19 -29.33 -17.90
C ALA A 118 41.58 -29.23 -16.49
N GLY A 119 40.93 -30.30 -16.04
CA GLY A 119 40.32 -30.39 -14.71
C GLY A 119 39.02 -29.60 -14.50
N LYS A 120 38.47 -28.97 -15.55
CA LYS A 120 37.21 -28.21 -15.48
C LYS A 120 36.04 -29.00 -16.07
N ILE A 121 34.82 -28.70 -15.61
CA ILE A 121 33.58 -29.18 -16.24
C ILE A 121 33.31 -28.30 -17.46
N VAL A 122 33.39 -28.88 -18.66
CA VAL A 122 33.14 -28.16 -19.91
C VAL A 122 31.71 -28.40 -20.37
N LEU A 123 30.97 -27.31 -20.56
CA LEU A 123 29.63 -27.34 -21.12
C LEU A 123 29.68 -27.03 -22.62
N LEU A 124 29.25 -27.99 -23.44
CA LEU A 124 29.19 -27.83 -24.89
C LEU A 124 27.76 -27.55 -25.34
N GLY A 125 27.57 -26.46 -26.08
CA GLY A 125 26.26 -26.07 -26.59
C GLY A 125 26.35 -24.98 -27.66
N SER A 126 25.22 -24.62 -28.24
CA SER A 126 25.14 -23.57 -29.26
C SER A 126 24.81 -22.21 -28.64
N SER A 127 25.60 -21.20 -28.99
CA SER A 127 25.33 -19.78 -28.68
C SER A 127 24.76 -19.01 -29.87
N ALA A 128 24.57 -19.65 -31.02
CA ALA A 128 24.09 -19.00 -32.23
C ALA A 128 22.66 -18.47 -32.05
N ALA A 129 22.41 -17.26 -32.57
CA ALA A 129 21.09 -16.65 -32.59
C ALA A 129 20.09 -17.58 -33.30
N GLY A 130 18.96 -17.87 -32.66
CA GLY A 130 17.92 -18.77 -33.17
C GLY A 130 18.06 -20.25 -32.74
N LEU A 131 19.26 -20.69 -32.33
CA LEU A 131 19.47 -22.03 -31.75
C LEU A 131 19.53 -22.00 -30.22
N SER A 132 20.06 -20.92 -29.65
CA SER A 132 19.99 -20.67 -28.22
C SER A 132 18.64 -20.03 -27.86
N ARG A 133 18.02 -20.50 -26.77
CA ARG A 133 16.87 -19.85 -26.15
C ARG A 133 17.36 -19.07 -24.94
N PRO A 134 17.67 -17.77 -25.08
CA PRO A 134 18.12 -16.97 -23.95
C PRO A 134 16.97 -16.76 -22.96
N GLN A 135 17.29 -16.68 -21.68
CA GLN A 135 16.32 -16.51 -20.60
C GLN A 135 16.74 -15.33 -19.71
N PRO A 136 15.77 -14.57 -19.19
CA PRO A 136 16.07 -13.48 -18.27
C PRO A 136 16.46 -14.03 -16.89
N VAL A 137 17.45 -13.39 -16.28
CA VAL A 137 18.01 -13.69 -14.95
C VAL A 137 18.21 -12.39 -14.15
N PRO A 138 18.22 -12.43 -12.80
CA PRO A 138 18.19 -11.20 -11.99
C PRO A 138 19.39 -10.25 -12.14
N VAL A 139 20.61 -10.77 -12.31
CA VAL A 139 21.85 -9.97 -12.28
C VAL A 139 22.38 -9.65 -13.68
N LEU A 140 22.43 -10.66 -14.54
CA LEU A 140 23.07 -10.59 -15.86
C LEU A 140 22.11 -10.22 -17.01
N GLY A 141 20.86 -9.84 -16.69
CA GLY A 141 19.86 -9.49 -17.70
C GLY A 141 19.37 -10.71 -18.46
N VAL A 142 19.70 -10.85 -19.74
CA VAL A 142 19.24 -11.95 -20.60
C VAL A 142 20.44 -12.76 -21.08
N VAL A 143 20.51 -14.04 -20.68
CA VAL A 143 21.67 -14.90 -20.93
C VAL A 143 21.28 -16.22 -21.61
N PRO A 144 22.15 -16.82 -22.43
CA PRO A 144 21.97 -18.18 -22.96
C PRO A 144 21.76 -19.24 -21.86
N ALA A 145 20.91 -20.23 -22.12
CA ALA A 145 20.64 -21.32 -21.18
C ALA A 145 21.90 -22.09 -20.73
N LEU A 146 22.92 -22.18 -21.59
CA LEU A 146 24.20 -22.82 -21.25
C LEU A 146 24.95 -22.04 -20.15
N GLN A 147 24.88 -20.71 -20.16
CA GLN A 147 25.49 -19.88 -19.12
C GLN A 147 24.77 -20.03 -17.79
N ILE A 148 23.44 -20.16 -17.79
CA ILE A 148 22.66 -20.46 -16.58
C ILE A 148 23.13 -21.77 -15.95
N ARG A 149 23.39 -22.80 -16.76
CA ARG A 149 23.93 -24.09 -16.30
C ARG A 149 25.34 -23.97 -15.70
N ALA A 150 26.19 -23.15 -16.30
CA ALA A 150 27.51 -22.85 -15.74
C ALA A 150 27.38 -22.21 -14.34
N GLN A 151 26.46 -21.25 -14.17
CA GLN A 151 26.18 -20.61 -12.89
C GLN A 151 25.58 -21.57 -11.85
N ILE A 152 24.75 -22.53 -12.27
CA ILE A 152 24.24 -23.61 -11.41
C ILE A 152 25.40 -24.47 -10.90
N LEU A 153 26.29 -24.92 -11.79
CA LEU A 153 27.47 -25.71 -11.41
C LEU A 153 28.43 -24.91 -10.52
N GLU A 154 28.65 -23.63 -10.81
CA GLU A 154 29.45 -22.74 -9.96
C GLU A 154 28.86 -22.59 -8.55
N THR A 155 27.53 -22.44 -8.45
CA THR A 155 26.83 -22.44 -7.15
C THR A 155 27.02 -23.77 -6.41
N LEU A 156 26.90 -24.91 -7.11
CA LEU A 156 27.06 -26.24 -6.52
C LEU A 156 28.48 -26.52 -6.04
N ILE A 157 29.49 -26.14 -6.84
CA ILE A 157 30.92 -26.38 -6.55
C ILE A 157 31.44 -25.43 -5.47
N SER A 158 31.02 -24.16 -5.51
CA SER A 158 31.41 -23.17 -4.49
C SER A 158 30.81 -23.47 -3.13
N GLY A 159 29.64 -24.14 -3.09
CA GLY A 159 28.91 -24.39 -1.85
C GLY A 159 28.25 -23.14 -1.26
N GLU A 160 28.31 -22.00 -1.96
CA GLU A 160 27.69 -20.74 -1.55
C GLU A 160 26.20 -20.72 -1.93
N PHE A 161 25.41 -21.50 -1.21
CA PHE A 161 23.97 -21.58 -1.43
C PHE A 161 23.23 -20.38 -0.83
N LEU A 162 22.27 -19.84 -1.59
CA LEU A 162 21.27 -18.93 -1.04
C LEU A 162 20.20 -19.77 -0.32
N HIS A 163 20.05 -19.53 0.98
CA HIS A 163 19.14 -20.28 1.83
C HIS A 163 17.91 -19.44 2.19
N GLN A 164 16.71 -19.98 1.96
CA GLN A 164 15.47 -19.40 2.47
C GLN A 164 14.99 -20.23 3.66
N PRO A 165 15.15 -19.74 4.91
CA PRO A 165 14.75 -20.52 6.07
C PRO A 165 13.24 -20.69 6.15
N ASP A 166 12.80 -21.87 6.61
CA ASP A 166 11.38 -22.19 6.74
C ASP A 166 10.64 -21.23 7.69
N TRP A 167 11.33 -20.76 8.73
CA TRP A 167 10.79 -19.78 9.67
C TRP A 167 10.61 -18.38 9.08
N ALA A 168 11.24 -18.05 7.94
CA ALA A 168 11.21 -16.69 7.37
C ALA A 168 9.78 -16.22 7.09
N ARG A 169 8.95 -17.11 6.52
CA ARG A 169 7.54 -16.81 6.24
C ARG A 169 6.74 -16.59 7.53
N GLY A 170 6.97 -17.42 8.53
CA GLY A 170 6.32 -17.29 9.84
C GLY A 170 6.71 -15.98 10.54
N ALA A 171 7.99 -15.62 10.50
CA ALA A 171 8.50 -14.37 11.04
C ALA A 171 7.91 -13.14 10.32
N GLU A 172 7.74 -13.21 8.99
CA GLU A 172 7.09 -12.13 8.22
C GLU A 172 5.59 -11.98 8.58
N VAL A 173 4.85 -13.08 8.69
CA VAL A 173 3.44 -13.03 9.12
C VAL A 173 3.32 -12.49 10.54
N LEU A 174 4.19 -12.93 11.45
CA LEU A 174 4.20 -12.48 12.84
C LEU A 174 4.55 -10.99 12.93
N SER A 175 5.54 -10.51 12.17
CA SER A 175 5.92 -9.10 12.17
C SER A 175 4.79 -8.22 11.62
N VAL A 176 4.11 -8.65 10.55
CA VAL A 176 2.91 -7.99 10.03
C VAL A 176 1.83 -7.88 11.11
N LEU A 177 1.54 -8.97 11.82
CA LEU A 177 0.49 -9.00 12.83
C LEU A 177 0.83 -8.07 14.01
N VAL A 178 2.06 -8.14 14.52
CA VAL A 178 2.50 -7.33 15.65
C VAL A 178 2.52 -5.84 15.28
N PHE A 179 3.14 -5.46 14.16
CA PHE A 179 3.21 -4.06 13.75
C PHE A 179 1.85 -3.51 13.28
N GLY A 180 1.04 -4.35 12.65
CA GLY A 180 -0.31 -3.98 12.25
C GLY A 180 -1.20 -3.65 13.45
N LEU A 181 -1.21 -4.50 14.48
CA LEU A 181 -1.94 -4.23 15.72
C LEU A 181 -1.40 -2.99 16.46
N LEU A 182 -0.08 -2.83 16.47
CA LEU A 182 0.58 -1.68 17.09
C LEU A 182 0.18 -0.36 16.39
N LEU A 183 0.14 -0.33 15.06
CA LEU A 183 -0.31 0.85 14.30
C LEU A 183 -1.78 1.16 14.58
N ILE A 184 -2.66 0.17 14.58
CA ILE A 184 -4.09 0.34 14.90
C ILE A 184 -4.27 0.97 16.29
N TRP A 185 -3.44 0.59 17.26
CA TRP A 185 -3.51 1.10 18.63
C TRP A 185 -2.88 2.50 18.82
N LEU A 186 -1.80 2.82 18.09
CA LEU A 186 -1.10 4.12 18.17
C LEU A 186 -1.83 5.25 17.46
N LEU A 187 -2.45 4.96 16.31
CA LEU A 187 -3.04 5.96 15.42
C LEU A 187 -4.07 6.89 16.09
N PRO A 188 -5.05 6.37 16.87
CA PRO A 188 -6.01 7.23 17.57
C PRO A 188 -5.38 8.14 18.63
N ARG A 189 -4.17 7.81 19.13
CA ARG A 189 -3.53 8.53 20.23
C ARG A 189 -2.55 9.60 19.77
N TRP A 190 -1.73 9.28 18.78
CA TRP A 190 -0.59 10.12 18.39
C TRP A 190 -0.77 10.79 17.03
N GLY A 191 -1.92 10.60 16.37
CA GLY A 191 -2.22 11.21 15.08
C GLY A 191 -1.46 10.59 13.90
N ALA A 192 -1.85 10.98 12.69
CA ALA A 192 -1.39 10.35 11.46
C ALA A 192 0.11 10.58 11.16
N LEU A 193 0.65 11.76 11.49
CA LEU A 193 2.05 12.12 11.17
C LEU A 193 3.06 11.21 11.87
N TRP A 194 2.92 11.02 13.18
CA TRP A 194 3.83 10.17 13.96
C TRP A 194 3.75 8.71 13.54
N CYS A 195 2.56 8.23 13.18
CA CYS A 195 2.37 6.87 12.70
C CYS A 195 3.00 6.66 11.32
N ALA A 196 2.99 7.68 10.44
CA ALA A 196 3.71 7.64 9.18
C ALA A 196 5.22 7.50 9.39
N ILE A 197 5.78 8.29 10.31
CA ILE A 197 7.22 8.23 10.66
C ILE A 197 7.59 6.84 11.19
N ILE A 198 6.81 6.29 12.13
CA ILE A 198 7.03 4.95 12.68
C ILE A 198 6.96 3.88 11.57
N GLY A 199 5.97 3.97 10.68
CA GLY A 199 5.83 3.06 9.54
C GLY A 199 7.03 3.09 8.60
N VAL A 200 7.52 4.28 8.24
CA VAL A 200 8.71 4.45 7.38
C VAL A 200 9.96 3.88 8.06
N ILE A 201 10.15 4.14 9.35
CA ILE A 201 11.27 3.58 10.12
C ILE A 201 11.18 2.05 10.13
N ALA A 202 10.01 1.48 10.43
CA ALA A 202 9.82 0.03 10.46
C ALA A 202 10.14 -0.62 9.10
N ILE A 203 9.67 -0.03 8.00
CA ILE A 203 9.96 -0.51 6.64
C ILE A 203 11.46 -0.42 6.33
N THR A 204 12.10 0.70 6.68
CA THR A 204 13.54 0.91 6.44
C THR A 204 14.37 -0.11 7.21
N VAL A 205 14.03 -0.37 8.47
CA VAL A 205 14.67 -1.41 9.30
C VAL A 205 14.44 -2.80 8.71
N ALA A 206 13.24 -3.12 8.23
CA ALA A 206 12.94 -4.41 7.60
C ALA A 206 13.75 -4.62 6.31
N ILE A 207 13.92 -3.57 5.49
CA ILE A 207 14.77 -3.63 4.29
C ILE A 207 16.26 -3.77 4.67
N GLY A 208 16.74 -2.99 5.64
CA GLY A 208 18.14 -3.09 6.10
C GLY A 208 18.48 -4.45 6.72
N THR A 209 17.57 -5.02 7.51
CA THR A 209 17.74 -6.37 8.09
C THR A 209 17.72 -7.45 7.00
N SER A 210 16.81 -7.35 6.03
CA SER A 210 16.81 -8.22 4.85
C SER A 210 18.14 -8.15 4.07
N TRP A 211 18.63 -6.94 3.80
CA TRP A 211 19.89 -6.73 3.08
C TRP A 211 21.10 -7.31 3.82
N THR A 212 21.20 -7.07 5.14
CA THR A 212 22.30 -7.58 5.95
C THR A 212 22.30 -9.10 6.05
N LEU A 213 21.12 -9.73 6.20
CA LEU A 213 20.96 -11.18 6.16
C LEU A 213 21.40 -11.78 4.82
N PHE A 214 21.06 -11.12 3.71
CA PHE A 214 21.49 -11.56 2.39
C PHE A 214 23.01 -11.40 2.20
N ALA A 215 23.56 -10.22 2.49
CA ALA A 215 24.95 -9.90 2.20
C ALA A 215 25.96 -10.65 3.09
N GLN A 216 25.64 -10.85 4.37
CA GLN A 216 26.57 -11.50 5.33
C GLN A 216 26.32 -13.00 5.48
N TYR A 217 25.06 -13.45 5.39
CA TYR A 217 24.69 -14.84 5.71
C TYR A 217 24.10 -15.61 4.52
N SER A 218 23.99 -15.00 3.32
CA SER A 218 23.34 -15.61 2.15
C SER A 218 21.89 -16.06 2.42
N ILE A 219 21.23 -15.41 3.37
CA ILE A 219 19.86 -15.70 3.78
C ILE A 219 18.89 -14.80 3.01
N LEU A 220 17.92 -15.42 2.33
CA LEU A 220 16.87 -14.72 1.60
C LEU A 220 15.60 -14.57 2.46
N VAL A 221 15.42 -13.37 3.02
CA VAL A 221 14.17 -12.93 3.67
C VAL A 221 13.66 -11.72 2.91
N THR A 222 12.42 -11.77 2.43
CA THR A 222 11.82 -10.66 1.66
C THR A 222 10.88 -9.87 2.58
N PRO A 223 11.07 -8.56 2.78
CA PRO A 223 10.21 -7.74 3.65
C PRO A 223 9.00 -7.16 2.89
N PHE A 224 8.62 -7.75 1.76
CA PHE A 224 7.67 -7.14 0.83
C PHE A 224 6.25 -7.12 1.40
N TYR A 225 5.76 -8.25 1.93
CA TYR A 225 4.41 -8.28 2.49
C TYR A 225 4.33 -7.42 3.76
N PHE A 226 5.39 -7.41 4.56
CA PHE A 226 5.52 -6.50 5.69
C PHE A 226 5.32 -5.04 5.30
N ALA A 227 6.09 -4.55 4.31
CA ALA A 227 5.99 -3.18 3.85
C ALA A 227 4.63 -2.87 3.20
N ALA A 228 4.14 -3.75 2.32
CA ALA A 228 2.86 -3.57 1.63
C ALA A 228 1.68 -3.48 2.60
N VAL A 229 1.63 -4.37 3.60
CA VAL A 229 0.54 -4.37 4.59
C VAL A 229 0.62 -3.16 5.51
N ILE A 230 1.82 -2.74 5.95
CA ILE A 230 1.96 -1.52 6.76
C ILE A 230 1.47 -0.28 6.00
N VAL A 231 1.84 -0.14 4.73
CA VAL A 231 1.39 0.98 3.89
C VAL A 231 -0.12 0.93 3.72
N LEU A 232 -0.68 -0.24 3.41
CA LEU A 232 -2.13 -0.41 3.25
C LEU A 232 -2.90 -0.05 4.53
N LEU A 233 -2.46 -0.55 5.69
CA LEU A 233 -3.07 -0.25 6.98
C LEU A 233 -3.00 1.24 7.29
N TYR A 234 -1.86 1.89 7.06
CA TYR A 234 -1.71 3.33 7.24
C TYR A 234 -2.68 4.12 6.34
N LEU A 235 -2.79 3.78 5.05
CA LEU A 235 -3.69 4.48 4.13
C LEU A 235 -5.16 4.33 4.52
N VAL A 236 -5.59 3.11 4.86
CA VAL A 236 -6.99 2.84 5.26
C VAL A 236 -7.34 3.59 6.54
N GLN A 237 -6.47 3.56 7.56
CA GLN A 237 -6.69 4.27 8.81
C GLN A 237 -6.66 5.79 8.62
N SER A 238 -5.68 6.32 7.89
CA SER A 238 -5.59 7.75 7.61
C SER A 238 -6.85 8.26 6.90
N LEU A 239 -7.37 7.48 5.96
CA LEU A 239 -8.65 7.79 5.30
C LEU A 239 -9.82 7.78 6.29
N GLN A 240 -9.90 6.81 7.21
CA GLN A 240 -10.96 6.78 8.22
C GLN A 240 -10.92 8.00 9.15
N VAL A 241 -9.74 8.38 9.63
CA VAL A 241 -9.54 9.58 10.47
C VAL A 241 -9.96 10.83 9.70
N TYR A 242 -9.52 10.97 8.45
CA TYR A 242 -9.89 12.09 7.58
C TYR A 242 -11.40 12.17 7.34
N LEU A 243 -12.05 11.06 6.99
CA LEU A 243 -13.49 11.01 6.74
C LEU A 243 -14.31 11.30 8.01
N THR A 244 -13.83 10.88 9.18
CA THR A 244 -14.50 11.17 10.46
C THR A 244 -14.39 12.66 10.79
N SER A 245 -13.20 13.24 10.64
CA SER A 245 -12.99 14.68 10.83
C SER A 245 -13.85 15.53 9.89
N GLU A 246 -14.00 15.13 8.62
CA GLU A 246 -14.86 15.85 7.67
C GLU A 246 -16.35 15.71 7.99
N LYS A 247 -16.79 14.56 8.51
CA LYS A 247 -18.17 14.36 8.97
C LYS A 247 -18.50 15.27 10.16
N GLU A 248 -17.62 15.31 11.16
CA GLU A 248 -17.79 16.19 12.33
C GLU A 248 -17.91 17.66 11.91
N LYS A 249 -17.03 18.13 11.01
CA LYS A 249 -17.11 19.51 10.48
C LYS A 249 -18.42 19.80 9.76
N LYS A 250 -18.92 18.84 8.96
CA LYS A 250 -20.21 18.99 8.25
C LYS A 250 -21.40 19.01 9.21
N GLU A 251 -21.36 18.18 10.25
CA GLU A 251 -22.41 18.12 11.27
C GLU A 251 -22.48 19.44 12.04
N VAL A 252 -21.34 19.98 12.46
CA VAL A 252 -21.23 21.32 13.07
C VAL A 252 -21.79 22.39 12.13
N ARG A 253 -21.34 22.42 10.86
CA ARG A 253 -21.82 23.40 9.87
C ARG A 253 -23.33 23.32 9.65
N GLY A 254 -23.89 22.12 9.59
CA GLY A 254 -25.33 21.89 9.39
C GLY A 254 -26.17 22.28 10.60
N ALA A 255 -25.68 22.03 11.82
CA ALA A 255 -26.38 22.40 13.05
C ALA A 255 -26.48 23.92 13.23
N PHE A 256 -25.40 24.66 12.91
CA PHE A 256 -25.35 26.12 13.11
C PHE A 256 -25.86 26.93 11.90
N GLY A 257 -25.86 26.36 10.69
CA GLY A 257 -26.30 27.06 9.47
C GLY A 257 -27.78 27.46 9.44
N ARG A 258 -28.60 26.96 10.36
CA ARG A 258 -30.01 27.38 10.49
C ARG A 258 -30.21 28.64 11.32
N TYR A 259 -29.20 29.05 12.09
CA TYR A 259 -29.34 30.10 13.10
C TYR A 259 -28.25 31.19 13.00
N LEU A 260 -27.15 30.90 12.30
CA LEU A 260 -26.00 31.79 12.16
C LEU A 260 -25.67 31.99 10.68
N SER A 261 -25.19 33.20 10.33
CA SER A 261 -24.77 33.49 8.96
C SER A 261 -23.62 32.58 8.51
N PRO A 262 -23.45 32.32 7.19
CA PRO A 262 -22.42 31.40 6.68
C PRO A 262 -21.00 31.74 7.16
N VAL A 263 -20.71 33.05 7.28
CA VAL A 263 -19.42 33.55 7.77
C VAL A 263 -19.19 33.18 9.24
N LEU A 264 -20.24 33.24 10.07
CA LEU A 264 -20.19 32.89 11.50
C LEU A 264 -20.07 31.38 11.70
N VAL A 265 -20.75 30.58 10.89
CA VAL A 265 -20.65 29.11 10.90
C VAL A 265 -19.23 28.65 10.54
N GLU A 266 -18.61 29.29 9.56
CA GLU A 266 -17.24 28.97 9.17
C GLU A 266 -16.22 29.37 10.24
N GLN A 267 -16.41 30.52 10.89
CA GLN A 267 -15.57 30.94 12.01
C GLN A 267 -15.68 29.98 13.21
N LEU A 268 -16.89 29.52 13.54
CA LEU A 268 -17.11 28.55 14.63
C LEU A 268 -16.60 27.14 14.30
N ALA A 269 -16.71 26.71 13.03
CA ALA A 269 -16.17 25.42 12.60
C ALA A 269 -14.63 25.39 12.66
N ASN A 270 -13.97 26.53 12.49
CA ASN A 270 -12.51 26.66 12.56
C ASN A 270 -12.00 26.84 14.00
N ASP A 271 -12.82 27.44 14.88
CA ASP A 271 -12.45 27.73 16.26
C ASP A 271 -13.66 27.57 17.19
N PRO A 272 -13.96 26.33 17.63
CA PRO A 272 -15.11 26.02 18.47
C PRO A 272 -15.06 26.71 19.85
N ASP A 273 -13.87 27.01 20.35
CA ASP A 273 -13.64 27.56 21.69
C ASP A 273 -14.05 29.03 21.82
N LYS A 274 -14.27 29.73 20.69
CA LYS A 274 -14.85 31.07 20.68
C LYS A 274 -16.30 31.10 21.16
N LEU A 275 -16.97 29.96 21.14
CA LEU A 275 -18.33 29.82 21.64
C LEU A 275 -18.25 29.58 23.16
N LYS A 276 -18.05 30.66 23.92
CA LYS A 276 -18.07 30.59 25.38
C LYS A 276 -19.46 30.22 25.87
N LEU A 277 -19.62 28.97 26.31
CA LEU A 277 -20.83 28.49 26.97
C LEU A 277 -20.98 29.20 28.33
N GLY A 278 -21.88 30.18 28.38
CA GLY A 278 -22.16 31.02 29.54
C GLY A 278 -22.95 32.27 29.13
N GLY A 279 -23.47 33.02 30.10
CA GLY A 279 -24.03 34.35 29.84
C GLY A 279 -22.93 35.41 29.98
N GLU A 280 -22.80 36.29 28.98
CA GLU A 280 -21.93 37.47 29.08
C GLU A 280 -22.76 38.75 28.95
N THR A 281 -22.35 39.80 29.66
CA THR A 281 -22.92 41.14 29.46
C THR A 281 -22.18 41.81 28.34
N ARG A 282 -22.86 42.08 27.22
CA ARG A 282 -22.30 42.73 26.04
C ARG A 282 -23.24 43.83 25.54
N GLN A 283 -22.65 44.86 24.94
CA GLN A 283 -23.40 45.86 24.17
C GLN A 283 -23.79 45.27 22.81
N ILE A 284 -25.09 45.21 22.54
CA ILE A 284 -25.65 44.67 21.30
C ILE A 284 -26.60 45.69 20.66
N SER A 285 -26.79 45.58 19.35
CA SER A 285 -27.90 46.24 18.66
C SER A 285 -28.97 45.20 18.38
N ALA A 286 -30.21 45.49 18.74
CA ALA A 286 -31.35 44.60 18.51
C ALA A 286 -32.34 45.25 17.53
N LEU A 287 -32.92 44.43 16.65
CA LEU A 287 -33.94 44.82 15.69
C LEU A 287 -35.16 43.92 15.87
N PHE A 288 -36.33 44.57 15.91
CA PHE A 288 -37.63 43.93 15.87
C PHE A 288 -38.38 44.45 14.65
N CYS A 289 -38.85 43.54 13.81
CA CYS A 289 -39.66 43.86 12.64
C CYS A 289 -40.96 43.08 12.73
N ASP A 290 -42.09 43.71 12.39
CA ASP A 290 -43.42 43.10 12.50
C ASP A 290 -44.35 43.55 11.37
N ILE A 291 -45.34 42.73 11.00
CA ILE A 291 -46.27 43.04 9.91
C ILE A 291 -47.44 43.87 10.44
N ARG A 292 -47.71 45.01 9.82
CA ARG A 292 -48.85 45.84 10.21
C ARG A 292 -50.17 45.14 9.90
N GLY A 293 -51.03 45.02 10.91
CA GLY A 293 -52.39 44.48 10.74
C GLY A 293 -52.43 42.98 10.48
N PHE A 294 -51.37 42.24 10.82
CA PHE A 294 -51.28 40.80 10.56
C PHE A 294 -52.42 39.98 11.16
N THR A 295 -52.95 40.35 12.32
CA THR A 295 -54.09 39.66 12.94
C THR A 295 -55.30 39.64 11.99
N SER A 296 -55.63 40.77 11.37
CA SER A 296 -56.74 40.84 10.42
C SER A 296 -56.46 40.07 9.13
N ILE A 297 -55.20 40.04 8.68
CA ILE A 297 -54.78 39.30 7.48
C ILE A 297 -54.85 37.79 7.74
N SER A 298 -54.38 37.33 8.91
CA SER A 298 -54.34 35.91 9.27
C SER A 298 -55.72 35.31 9.52
N GLU A 299 -56.69 36.09 9.98
CA GLU A 299 -58.09 35.66 10.11
C GLU A 299 -58.83 35.53 8.76
N GLN A 300 -58.35 36.22 7.72
CA GLN A 300 -59.01 36.26 6.40
C GLN A 300 -58.40 35.29 5.38
N LEU A 301 -57.16 34.84 5.60
CA LEU A 301 -56.46 33.95 4.69
C LEU A 301 -56.56 32.48 5.12
N PRO A 302 -56.68 31.55 4.17
CA PRO A 302 -56.51 30.13 4.48
C PRO A 302 -55.08 29.83 4.93
N PRO A 303 -54.87 28.80 5.77
CA PRO A 303 -53.56 28.48 6.35
C PRO A 303 -52.42 28.35 5.34
N GLU A 304 -52.65 27.71 4.18
CA GLU A 304 -51.61 27.55 3.16
C GLU A 304 -51.16 28.90 2.57
N ALA A 305 -52.12 29.78 2.28
CA ALA A 305 -51.83 31.12 1.74
C ALA A 305 -51.13 32.01 2.77
N LEU A 306 -51.47 31.87 4.06
CA LEU A 306 -50.79 32.58 5.14
C LEU A 306 -49.33 32.14 5.29
N THR A 307 -49.07 30.83 5.18
CA THR A 307 -47.69 30.32 5.22
C THR A 307 -46.85 30.77 4.02
N ASP A 308 -47.44 30.86 2.82
CA ASP A 308 -46.75 31.39 1.64
C ASP A 308 -46.41 32.88 1.82
N LEU A 309 -47.36 33.67 2.32
CA LEU A 309 -47.15 35.09 2.63
C LEU A 309 -46.01 35.28 3.64
N LEU A 310 -46.03 34.51 4.73
CA LEU A 310 -44.97 34.55 5.74
C LEU A 310 -43.62 34.16 5.15
N ASN A 311 -43.52 33.09 4.35
CA ASN A 311 -42.25 32.70 3.73
C ASN A 311 -41.73 33.78 2.77
N ARG A 312 -42.62 34.40 1.98
CA ARG A 312 -42.26 35.48 1.05
C ARG A 312 -41.85 36.77 1.75
N PHE A 313 -42.32 37.01 2.96
CA PHE A 313 -41.90 38.12 3.82
C PHE A 313 -40.60 37.79 4.58
N LEU A 314 -40.55 36.66 5.29
CA LEU A 314 -39.45 36.32 6.18
C LEU A 314 -38.15 36.01 5.43
N THR A 315 -38.22 35.36 4.26
CA THR A 315 -37.03 34.92 3.50
C THR A 315 -36.13 36.09 3.07
N PRO A 316 -36.61 37.07 2.26
CA PRO A 316 -35.75 38.16 1.79
C PRO A 316 -35.25 39.05 2.93
N LEU A 317 -36.06 39.23 3.98
CA LEU A 317 -35.68 40.02 5.15
C LEU A 317 -34.60 39.32 5.98
N THR A 318 -34.71 37.99 6.14
CA THR A 318 -33.67 37.17 6.78
C THR A 318 -32.36 37.28 6.02
N ASP A 319 -32.38 37.21 4.68
CA ASP A 319 -31.17 37.34 3.86
C ASP A 319 -30.50 38.71 4.04
N VAL A 320 -31.28 39.79 4.10
CA VAL A 320 -30.74 41.15 4.36
C VAL A 320 -30.05 41.20 5.73
N ILE A 321 -30.69 40.67 6.77
CA ILE A 321 -30.13 40.65 8.14
C ILE A 321 -28.82 39.86 8.16
N LEU A 322 -28.79 38.67 7.58
CA LEU A 322 -27.59 37.82 7.55
C LEU A 322 -26.46 38.45 6.73
N ASN A 323 -26.78 39.13 5.61
CA ASN A 323 -25.81 39.83 4.77
C ASN A 323 -25.15 41.03 5.48
N GLU A 324 -25.88 41.67 6.39
CA GLU A 324 -25.36 42.72 7.27
C GLU A 324 -24.72 42.17 8.56
N GLN A 325 -24.39 40.87 8.61
CA GLN A 325 -23.78 40.20 9.75
C GLN A 325 -24.64 40.17 11.02
N GLY A 326 -25.96 40.24 10.85
CA GLY A 326 -26.92 40.03 11.93
C GLY A 326 -27.11 38.55 12.24
N THR A 327 -27.48 38.27 13.49
CA THR A 327 -27.88 36.95 13.99
C THR A 327 -29.38 36.96 14.24
N ILE A 328 -30.10 35.96 13.73
CA ILE A 328 -31.53 35.79 13.99
C ILE A 328 -31.69 35.09 15.35
N ASP A 329 -32.39 35.73 16.30
CA ASP A 329 -32.71 35.10 17.60
C ASP A 329 -33.84 34.10 17.44
N LYS A 330 -34.99 34.58 16.95
CA LYS A 330 -36.19 33.78 16.68
C LYS A 330 -37.20 34.52 15.82
N TYR A 331 -38.13 33.74 15.30
CA TYR A 331 -39.37 34.21 14.68
C TYR A 331 -40.51 34.10 15.70
N MET A 332 -41.32 35.16 15.84
CA MET A 332 -42.46 35.21 16.75
C MET A 332 -43.73 35.52 15.94
N GLY A 333 -44.23 34.53 15.20
CA GLY A 333 -45.34 34.73 14.26
C GLY A 333 -44.87 35.51 13.03
N ASP A 334 -45.38 36.72 12.88
CA ASP A 334 -45.01 37.71 11.87
C ASP A 334 -43.80 38.57 12.24
N CYS A 335 -43.32 38.45 13.48
CA CYS A 335 -42.19 39.22 13.96
C CYS A 335 -40.83 38.51 13.75
N ILE A 336 -39.84 39.27 13.29
CA ILE A 336 -38.41 38.88 13.27
C ILE A 336 -37.69 39.60 14.41
N MET A 337 -37.01 38.83 15.27
CA MET A 337 -36.05 39.36 16.24
C MET A 337 -34.63 39.01 15.79
N ALA A 338 -33.81 40.03 15.61
CA ALA A 338 -32.40 39.90 15.23
C ALA A 338 -31.52 40.76 16.13
N PHE A 339 -30.25 40.39 16.26
CA PHE A 339 -29.26 41.18 16.97
C PHE A 339 -27.89 41.12 16.29
N TRP A 340 -27.07 42.14 16.54
CA TRP A 340 -25.68 42.21 16.10
C TRP A 340 -24.75 42.25 17.31
N ASN A 341 -23.48 41.93 17.06
CA ASN A 341 -22.42 41.85 18.07
C ASN A 341 -22.57 40.68 19.06
N ALA A 342 -23.40 39.68 18.75
CA ALA A 342 -23.44 38.40 19.45
C ALA A 342 -23.83 37.28 18.46
N PRO A 343 -23.39 36.02 18.68
CA PRO A 343 -22.37 35.60 19.65
C PRO A 343 -20.95 36.05 19.27
N VAL A 344 -20.75 36.51 18.02
CA VAL A 344 -19.46 36.96 17.50
C VAL A 344 -19.38 38.48 17.47
N ASP A 345 -18.19 39.02 17.69
CA ASP A 345 -17.92 40.45 17.62
C ASP A 345 -18.12 40.99 16.19
N VAL A 346 -18.89 42.06 16.08
CA VAL A 346 -19.16 42.75 14.82
C VAL A 346 -18.77 44.21 15.00
N ALA A 347 -17.74 44.66 14.28
CA ALA A 347 -17.36 46.06 14.27
C ALA A 347 -18.48 46.92 13.63
N ASP A 348 -18.73 48.09 14.23
CA ASP A 348 -19.77 49.03 13.82
C ASP A 348 -21.18 48.40 13.78
N HIS A 349 -21.48 47.54 14.75
CA HIS A 349 -22.72 46.78 14.81
C HIS A 349 -23.99 47.66 14.81
N GLU A 350 -23.92 48.86 15.37
CA GLU A 350 -25.00 49.83 15.36
C GLU A 350 -25.30 50.33 13.94
N SER A 351 -24.25 50.61 13.17
CA SER A 351 -24.35 51.06 11.77
C SER A 351 -24.91 49.96 10.89
N ARG A 352 -24.43 48.72 11.07
CA ARG A 352 -24.91 47.54 10.34
C ARG A 352 -26.38 47.23 10.62
N ALA A 353 -26.82 47.34 11.88
CA ALA A 353 -28.22 47.17 12.24
C ALA A 353 -29.12 48.22 11.53
N CYS A 354 -28.67 49.48 11.48
CA CYS A 354 -29.36 50.54 10.74
C CYS A 354 -29.38 50.29 9.22
N HIS A 355 -28.26 49.85 8.63
CA HIS A 355 -28.20 49.49 7.22
C HIS A 355 -29.11 48.32 6.88
N ALA A 356 -29.18 47.30 7.74
CA ALA A 356 -30.11 46.18 7.59
C ALA A 356 -31.55 46.67 7.60
N ALA A 357 -31.92 47.53 8.55
CA ALA A 357 -33.27 48.10 8.63
C ALA A 357 -33.65 48.86 7.35
N LEU A 358 -32.74 49.68 6.81
CA LEU A 358 -32.97 50.41 5.55
C LEU A 358 -33.13 49.46 4.36
N LYS A 359 -32.25 48.47 4.22
CA LYS A 359 -32.33 47.48 3.14
C LYS A 359 -33.57 46.58 3.25
N MET A 360 -34.03 46.29 4.46
CA MET A 360 -35.30 45.57 4.68
C MET A 360 -36.48 46.39 4.16
N LEU A 361 -36.47 47.72 4.34
CA LEU A 361 -37.52 48.59 3.78
C LEU A 361 -37.51 48.57 2.25
N ASP A 362 -36.33 48.57 1.62
CA ASP A 362 -36.21 48.45 0.16
C ASP A 362 -36.76 47.11 -0.33
N ALA A 363 -36.35 45.99 0.29
CA ALA A 363 -36.86 44.66 -0.04
C ALA A 363 -38.38 44.53 0.16
N LEU A 364 -38.93 45.21 1.17
CA LEU A 364 -40.37 45.26 1.41
C LEU A 364 -41.12 46.07 0.35
N SER A 365 -40.53 47.14 -0.19
CA SER A 365 -41.13 47.90 -1.28
C SER A 365 -41.40 47.00 -2.49
N ASP A 366 -40.42 46.18 -2.86
CA ASP A 366 -40.53 45.24 -3.96
C ASP A 366 -41.59 44.15 -3.69
N LEU A 367 -41.61 43.60 -2.47
CA LEU A 367 -42.61 42.61 -2.07
C LEU A 367 -44.03 43.19 -2.09
N ASN A 368 -44.22 44.41 -1.57
CA ASN A 368 -45.52 45.08 -1.56
C ASN A 368 -46.03 45.36 -2.97
N GLN A 369 -45.17 45.78 -3.91
CA GLN A 369 -45.55 45.95 -5.31
C GLN A 369 -45.97 44.63 -5.96
N ALA A 370 -45.29 43.53 -5.62
CA ALA A 370 -45.61 42.21 -6.14
C ALA A 370 -46.92 41.63 -5.57
N LEU A 371 -47.33 42.05 -4.36
CA LEU A 371 -48.60 41.64 -3.72
C LEU A 371 -49.80 42.49 -4.12
N GLN A 372 -49.59 43.68 -4.70
CA GLN A 372 -50.64 44.55 -5.24
C GLN A 372 -51.07 44.17 -6.67
N ARG A 373 -50.34 43.28 -7.34
CA ARG A 373 -50.71 42.66 -8.62
C ARG A 373 -51.49 41.39 -8.38
#